data_AF-A0A6J4WTP1-F1
#
_entry.id   AF-A0A6J4WTP1-F1
#
_cell.length_a   1.000
_cell.length_b   1.000
_cell.length_c   1.000
_cell.angle_alpha   90.00
_cell.angle_beta   90.00
_cell.angle_gamma   90.00
#
_symmetry.space_group_name_H-M   'P 1'
#
loop_
_entity.id
_entity.type
_entity.pdbx_description
1 polymer ?
#
loop_
_entity_poly.entity_id
_entity_poly.type
_entity_poly.pdbx_seq_one_letter_code
_entity_poly.pdbx_strand_id
1 'polypeptide(L)'
;MMSSYKFNRLEFAGSLGDLGTLLPLAIGLILINGLSPTGLFLSVGLFYILSGMYYGVPVPVQPMKVIGAYSIATAMAASQITASGLLIGVILLVIGATGVITLIGRYIPKSVVRGVQLSTGTLLMVQGIKFMLGTSKLQMLQQSAEPFLVLDGIGPLPIGIIIGTAGGLITLLLLDNKKIPAGLLVVIGGLALGLLFGNHESLNNIKPGLYLPRFLPFGWPTKTDFTFALLALVLPQIPMTLGNAVIAYADLSKDYFGRQSGKVTYPAACITMGMANLLSSFIGGMPSCHGAGGLAAHYRFGARTGGSNFIIGLIFILLALFLGPYTLSAVNLIPMSILGVLLLFAGSQLGLTIIDLQGRNEYFVILVILGITLASNLAAGFIVGVAVAHILSIERFKV
;
A
#
# COMPACT_ATOMS: atom_id res chain seq x y z
N MET A 1 29.23 -20.47 6.46
CA MET A 1 28.43 -19.24 6.33
C MET A 1 27.61 -19.36 5.05
N MET A 2 26.27 -19.37 5.12
CA MET A 2 25.48 -19.21 3.89
C MET A 2 25.69 -17.79 3.36
N SER A 3 25.93 -17.64 2.06
CA SER A 3 26.00 -16.32 1.41
C SER A 3 24.73 -15.52 1.74
N SER A 4 24.90 -14.27 2.20
CA SER A 4 23.79 -13.33 2.44
C SER A 4 23.00 -12.97 1.18
N TYR A 5 23.52 -13.35 0.01
CA TYR A 5 22.91 -13.06 -1.29
C TYR A 5 22.96 -14.29 -2.20
N LYS A 6 21.80 -14.70 -2.71
CA LYS A 6 21.67 -15.70 -3.77
C LYS A 6 20.85 -15.12 -4.91
N PHE A 7 21.20 -15.50 -6.13
CA PHE A 7 20.47 -15.12 -7.35
C PHE A 7 20.06 -16.39 -8.07
N ASN A 8 18.84 -16.83 -7.84
CA ASN A 8 18.28 -18.03 -8.46
C ASN A 8 16.79 -17.84 -8.71
N ARG A 9 16.17 -18.83 -9.34
CA ARG A 9 14.74 -18.78 -9.71
C ARG A 9 13.81 -18.57 -8.50
N LEU A 10 14.14 -19.12 -7.33
CA LEU A 10 13.33 -18.96 -6.13
C LEU A 10 13.44 -17.56 -5.54
N GLU A 11 14.63 -16.95 -5.57
CA GLU A 11 14.83 -15.56 -5.17
C GLU A 11 14.13 -14.60 -6.12
N PHE A 12 14.14 -14.90 -7.43
CA PHE A 12 13.36 -14.15 -8.42
C PHE A 12 11.86 -14.27 -8.17
N ALA A 13 11.32 -15.49 -8.05
CA ALA A 13 9.91 -15.70 -7.77
C ALA A 13 9.47 -15.05 -6.44
N GLY A 14 10.29 -15.21 -5.41
CA GLY A 14 10.10 -14.60 -4.10
C GLY A 14 10.09 -13.07 -4.13
N SER A 15 10.96 -12.46 -4.95
CA SER A 15 11.05 -11.01 -5.11
C SER A 15 9.76 -10.35 -5.61
N LEU A 16 8.89 -11.11 -6.28
CA LEU A 16 7.59 -10.67 -6.80
C LEU A 16 6.44 -10.91 -5.81
N GLY A 17 6.72 -11.48 -4.63
CA GLY A 17 5.70 -12.02 -3.73
C GLY A 17 4.74 -10.98 -3.17
N ASP A 18 5.20 -9.76 -2.87
CA ASP A 18 4.39 -8.68 -2.32
C ASP A 18 3.85 -7.70 -3.38
N LEU A 19 4.10 -7.93 -4.67
CA LEU A 19 3.57 -7.10 -5.75
C LEU A 19 2.05 -7.01 -5.75
N GLY A 20 1.35 -8.08 -5.34
CA GLY A 20 -0.10 -8.08 -5.20
C GLY A 20 -0.64 -7.09 -4.16
N THR A 21 0.21 -6.63 -3.23
CA THR A 21 -0.14 -5.59 -2.25
C THR A 21 0.47 -4.23 -2.59
N LEU A 22 1.60 -4.22 -3.29
CA LEU A 22 2.33 -3.02 -3.66
C LEU A 22 1.69 -2.32 -4.86
N LEU A 23 1.52 -3.04 -5.97
CA LEU A 23 1.07 -2.46 -7.24
C LEU A 23 -0.30 -1.80 -7.17
N PRO A 24 -1.34 -2.37 -6.53
CA PRO A 24 -2.66 -1.75 -6.51
C PRO A 24 -2.65 -0.34 -5.91
N LEU A 25 -1.97 -0.19 -4.78
CA LEU A 25 -1.87 1.08 -4.07
C LEU A 25 -0.90 2.04 -4.77
N ALA A 26 0.23 1.56 -5.28
CA ALA A 26 1.16 2.39 -6.05
C ALA A 26 0.50 2.98 -7.31
N ILE A 27 -0.18 2.14 -8.09
CA ILE A 27 -0.92 2.55 -9.29
C ILE A 27 -2.06 3.51 -8.92
N GLY A 28 -2.84 3.19 -7.87
CA GLY A 28 -3.90 4.06 -7.40
C GLY A 28 -3.40 5.44 -6.99
N LEU A 29 -2.29 5.53 -6.26
CA LEU A 29 -1.70 6.80 -5.85
C LEU A 29 -1.14 7.61 -7.03
N ILE A 30 -0.64 6.93 -8.07
CA ILE A 30 -0.21 7.60 -9.31
C ILE A 30 -1.43 8.15 -10.07
N LEU A 31 -2.44 7.32 -10.33
CA LEU A 31 -3.57 7.68 -11.19
C LEU A 31 -4.56 8.63 -10.53
N ILE A 32 -4.82 8.46 -9.23
CA ILE A 32 -5.86 9.21 -8.51
C ILE A 32 -5.29 10.42 -7.78
N ASN A 33 -4.14 10.25 -7.15
CA ASN A 33 -3.52 11.30 -6.35
C ASN A 33 -2.42 12.06 -7.09
N GLY A 34 -2.02 11.61 -8.29
CA GLY A 34 -1.03 12.28 -9.11
C GLY A 34 0.40 12.17 -8.59
N LEU A 35 0.74 11.12 -7.83
CA LEU A 35 2.12 10.89 -7.41
C LEU A 35 3.06 10.68 -8.60
N SER A 36 4.35 11.00 -8.43
CA SER A 36 5.35 10.88 -9.48
C SER A 36 5.67 9.39 -9.69
N PRO A 37 5.44 8.81 -10.89
CA PRO A 37 5.81 7.42 -11.15
C PRO A 37 7.31 7.18 -10.95
N THR A 38 8.14 8.10 -11.47
CA THR A 38 9.60 8.07 -11.31
C THR A 38 9.99 8.14 -9.84
N GLY A 39 9.46 9.11 -9.10
CA GLY A 39 9.74 9.28 -7.68
C GLY A 39 9.34 8.08 -6.84
N LEU A 40 8.15 7.55 -7.09
CA LEU A 40 7.57 6.41 -6.40
C LEU A 40 8.39 5.15 -6.65
N PHE A 41 8.54 4.70 -7.90
CA PHE A 41 9.25 3.46 -8.18
C PHE A 41 10.74 3.56 -7.83
N LEU A 42 11.38 4.72 -8.00
CA LEU A 42 12.77 4.90 -7.57
C LEU A 42 12.90 4.79 -6.05
N SER A 43 12.04 5.47 -5.27
CA SER A 43 12.06 5.40 -3.80
C SER A 43 11.86 3.97 -3.29
N VAL A 44 10.92 3.24 -3.87
CA VAL A 44 10.64 1.84 -3.55
C VAL A 44 11.83 0.95 -3.90
N GLY A 45 12.37 1.11 -5.10
CA GLY A 45 13.52 0.33 -5.56
C GLY A 45 14.77 0.55 -4.71
N LEU A 46 15.07 1.81 -4.37
CA LEU A 46 16.15 2.16 -3.44
C LEU A 46 15.91 1.56 -2.05
N PHE A 47 14.67 1.64 -1.54
CA PHE A 47 14.36 1.10 -0.23
C PHE A 47 14.53 -0.43 -0.20
N TYR A 48 14.16 -1.14 -1.27
CA TYR A 48 14.45 -2.57 -1.41
C TYR A 48 15.95 -2.86 -1.36
N ILE A 49 16.75 -2.18 -2.19
CA ILE A 49 18.21 -2.38 -2.27
C ILE A 49 18.86 -2.13 -0.91
N LEU A 50 18.59 -0.97 -0.31
CA LEU A 50 19.19 -0.57 0.96
C LEU A 50 18.76 -1.50 2.10
N SER A 51 17.50 -1.96 2.11
CA SER A 51 17.04 -2.94 3.10
C SER A 51 17.69 -4.30 2.92
N GLY A 52 17.82 -4.79 1.68
CA GLY A 52 18.51 -6.05 1.37
C GLY A 52 19.99 -6.01 1.76
N MET A 53 20.66 -4.88 1.51
CA MET A 53 22.04 -4.63 1.93
C MET A 53 22.17 -4.64 3.46
N TYR A 54 21.30 -3.91 4.15
CA TYR A 54 21.39 -3.75 5.61
C TYR A 54 21.03 -5.05 6.35
N TYR A 55 19.85 -5.61 6.09
CA TYR A 55 19.29 -6.73 6.84
C TYR A 55 19.83 -8.09 6.40
N GLY A 56 20.20 -8.27 5.13
CA GLY A 56 20.77 -9.53 4.61
C GLY A 56 19.77 -10.69 4.48
N VAL A 57 18.49 -10.46 4.80
CA VAL A 57 17.36 -11.38 4.60
C VAL A 57 16.32 -10.72 3.69
N PRO A 58 15.34 -11.45 3.13
CA PRO A 58 14.25 -10.85 2.37
C PRO A 58 13.51 -9.80 3.22
N VAL A 59 13.32 -8.61 2.67
CA VAL A 59 12.62 -7.51 3.33
C VAL A 59 11.57 -6.93 2.38
N PRO A 60 10.27 -6.98 2.73
CA PRO A 60 9.23 -6.38 1.90
C PRO A 60 9.25 -4.85 2.00
N VAL A 61 8.83 -4.20 0.93
CA VAL A 61 8.56 -2.76 0.90
C VAL A 61 7.14 -2.57 0.39
N GLN A 62 6.23 -2.22 1.30
CA GLN A 62 4.81 -2.11 1.01
C GLN A 62 4.33 -0.68 1.28
N PRO A 63 3.32 -0.19 0.55
CA PRO A 63 2.67 1.07 0.87
C PRO A 63 2.04 1.03 2.26
N MET A 64 2.12 2.15 2.98
CA MET A 64 1.44 2.31 4.27
C MET A 64 -0.07 2.27 4.07
N LYS A 65 -0.71 1.20 4.55
CA LYS A 65 -2.10 0.86 4.18
C LYS A 65 -3.10 1.97 4.49
N VAL A 66 -3.08 2.60 5.66
CA VAL A 66 -4.05 3.67 5.99
C VAL A 66 -3.82 4.88 5.10
N ILE A 67 -2.56 5.31 5.00
CA ILE A 67 -2.18 6.47 4.18
C ILE A 67 -2.61 6.25 2.72
N GLY A 68 -2.19 5.14 2.11
CA GLY A 68 -2.49 4.83 0.72
C GLY A 68 -3.98 4.63 0.47
N ALA A 69 -4.65 3.82 1.30
CA ALA A 69 -6.07 3.52 1.18
C ALA A 69 -6.94 4.78 1.26
N TYR A 70 -6.74 5.56 2.31
CA TYR A 70 -7.52 6.76 2.55
C TYR A 70 -7.25 7.81 1.48
N SER A 71 -6.00 7.98 1.06
CA SER A 71 -5.63 8.93 0.00
C SER A 71 -6.32 8.60 -1.33
N ILE A 72 -6.32 7.34 -1.74
CA ILE A 72 -6.98 6.90 -2.98
C ILE A 72 -8.48 7.11 -2.87
N ALA A 73 -9.10 6.65 -1.78
CA ALA A 73 -10.55 6.68 -1.64
C ALA A 73 -11.13 8.10 -1.51
N THR A 74 -10.34 9.06 -0.99
CA THR A 74 -10.76 10.45 -0.83
C THR A 74 -10.14 11.40 -1.85
N ALA A 75 -9.40 10.87 -2.83
CA ALA A 75 -8.71 11.65 -3.87
C ALA A 75 -7.89 12.83 -3.32
N MET A 76 -7.12 12.57 -2.25
CA MET A 76 -6.26 13.55 -1.59
C MET A 76 -5.22 14.16 -2.52
N ALA A 77 -4.77 15.38 -2.18
CA ALA A 77 -3.67 16.03 -2.89
C ALA A 77 -2.33 15.35 -2.60
N ALA A 78 -1.44 15.30 -3.60
CA ALA A 78 -0.08 14.79 -3.46
C ALA A 78 0.75 15.49 -2.37
N SER A 79 0.50 16.78 -2.11
CA SER A 79 1.16 17.54 -1.03
C SER A 79 0.81 16.98 0.36
N GLN A 80 -0.43 16.53 0.57
CA GLN A 80 -0.87 15.92 1.83
C GLN A 80 -0.23 14.54 2.05
N ILE A 81 -0.08 13.75 0.98
CA ILE A 81 0.63 12.47 1.03
C ILE A 81 2.11 12.72 1.36
N THR A 82 2.72 13.71 0.72
CA THR A 82 4.11 14.13 0.99
C THR A 82 4.27 14.57 2.45
N ALA A 83 3.34 15.37 2.98
CA ALA A 83 3.32 15.76 4.39
C ALA A 83 3.24 14.55 5.32
N SER A 84 2.40 13.57 4.99
CA SER A 84 2.27 12.34 5.78
C SER A 84 3.57 11.51 5.80
N GLY A 85 4.27 11.44 4.65
CA GLY A 85 5.57 10.76 4.53
C GLY A 85 6.67 11.45 5.34
N LEU A 86 6.72 12.79 5.33
CA LEU A 86 7.65 13.56 6.16
C LEU A 86 7.39 13.33 7.66
N LEU A 87 6.12 13.47 8.08
CA LEU A 87 5.73 13.30 9.47
C LEU A 87 5.99 11.88 9.98
N ILE A 88 5.53 10.86 9.26
CA ILE A 88 5.76 9.48 9.68
C ILE A 88 7.25 9.13 9.66
N GLY A 89 8.01 9.70 8.71
CA GLY A 89 9.46 9.57 8.64
C GLY A 89 10.15 10.05 9.92
N VAL A 90 9.86 11.29 10.32
CA VAL A 90 10.40 11.88 11.57
C VAL A 90 9.94 11.09 12.79
N ILE A 91 8.65 10.76 12.89
CA ILE A 91 8.10 10.06 14.06
C ILE A 91 8.75 8.68 14.21
N LEU A 92 8.90 7.92 13.13
CA LEU A 92 9.55 6.60 13.19
C LEU A 92 11.03 6.70 13.54
N LEU A 93 11.76 7.73 13.07
CA LEU A 93 13.14 7.98 13.50
C LEU A 93 13.21 8.26 15.00
N VAL A 94 12.33 9.10 15.54
CA VAL A 94 12.28 9.39 16.99
C VAL A 94 11.95 8.14 17.79
N ILE A 95 10.93 7.37 17.38
CA ILE A 95 10.55 6.12 18.04
C ILE A 95 11.70 5.10 18.00
N GLY A 96 12.38 4.97 16.86
CA GLY A 96 13.52 4.07 16.68
C GLY A 96 14.73 4.48 17.51
N ALA A 97 15.07 5.77 17.56
CA ALA A 97 16.20 6.28 18.32
C ALA A 97 15.99 6.21 19.85
N THR A 98 14.74 6.39 20.30
CA THR A 98 14.41 6.41 21.75
C THR A 98 14.02 5.05 22.30
N GLY A 99 13.62 4.09 21.45
CA GLY A 99 13.16 2.77 21.89
C GLY A 99 11.76 2.75 22.51
N VAL A 100 10.98 3.84 22.42
CA VAL A 100 9.65 4.01 23.06
C VAL A 100 8.53 3.18 22.38
N ILE A 101 8.91 2.21 21.54
CA ILE A 101 8.03 1.37 20.72
C ILE A 101 6.94 0.67 21.56
N THR A 102 7.28 0.23 22.77
CA THR A 102 6.37 -0.52 23.66
C THR A 102 5.31 0.37 24.34
N LEU A 103 5.54 1.68 24.44
CA LEU A 103 4.62 2.59 25.14
C LEU A 103 3.37 2.88 24.29
N ILE A 104 3.56 3.14 23.00
CA ILE A 104 2.48 3.58 22.09
C ILE A 104 1.44 2.46 21.89
N GLY A 105 1.88 1.21 21.78
CA GLY A 105 0.98 0.06 21.62
C GLY A 105 0.09 -0.23 22.84
N ARG A 106 0.44 0.27 24.03
CA ARG A 106 -0.33 0.03 25.26
C ARG A 106 -1.59 0.89 25.36
N TYR A 107 -1.57 2.09 24.78
CA TYR A 107 -2.65 3.06 24.95
C TYR A 107 -3.73 3.01 23.87
N ILE A 108 -3.49 2.34 22.74
CA ILE A 108 -4.45 2.29 21.64
C ILE A 108 -5.08 0.91 21.61
N PRO A 109 -6.38 0.78 21.96
CA PRO A 109 -7.05 -0.51 22.00
C PRO A 109 -7.05 -1.21 20.64
N LYS A 110 -6.97 -2.54 20.67
CA LYS A 110 -7.00 -3.39 19.47
C LYS A 110 -8.21 -3.10 18.58
N SER A 111 -9.38 -2.92 19.19
CA SER A 111 -10.62 -2.55 18.50
C SER A 111 -10.48 -1.25 17.70
N VAL A 112 -9.74 -0.25 18.19
CA VAL A 112 -9.50 1.00 17.44
C VAL A 112 -8.69 0.74 16.17
N VAL A 113 -7.62 -0.05 16.28
CA VAL A 113 -6.79 -0.43 15.12
C VAL A 113 -7.62 -1.19 14.09
N ARG A 114 -8.43 -2.17 14.53
CA ARG A 114 -9.34 -2.92 13.65
C ARG A 114 -10.43 -2.03 13.05
N GLY A 115 -10.93 -1.04 13.79
CA GLY A 115 -11.89 -0.06 13.28
C GLY A 115 -11.30 0.80 12.16
N VAL A 116 -10.08 1.31 12.32
CA VAL A 116 -9.36 2.04 11.26
C VAL A 116 -9.15 1.15 10.02
N GLN A 117 -8.79 -0.12 10.22
CA GLN A 117 -8.63 -1.10 9.13
C GLN A 117 -9.95 -1.37 8.40
N LEU A 118 -11.03 -1.58 9.14
CA LEU A 118 -12.36 -1.78 8.57
C LEU A 118 -12.80 -0.55 7.76
N SER A 119 -12.64 0.65 8.32
CA SER A 119 -13.01 1.91 7.64
C SER A 119 -12.24 2.11 6.35
N THR A 120 -10.91 2.03 6.42
CA THR A 120 -10.05 2.24 5.24
C THR A 120 -10.21 1.14 4.20
N GLY A 121 -10.39 -0.11 4.64
CA GLY A 121 -10.71 -1.23 3.77
C GLY A 121 -12.04 -1.04 3.05
N THR A 122 -13.08 -0.61 3.78
CA THR A 122 -14.40 -0.30 3.21
C THR A 122 -14.32 0.82 2.18
N LEU A 123 -13.61 1.90 2.50
CA LEU A 123 -13.39 3.02 1.57
C LEU A 123 -12.70 2.56 0.28
N LEU A 124 -11.68 1.70 0.38
CA LEU A 124 -11.02 1.11 -0.80
C LEU A 124 -11.93 0.19 -1.61
N MET A 125 -12.72 -0.66 -0.94
CA MET A 125 -13.68 -1.53 -1.62
C MET A 125 -14.70 -0.72 -2.41
N VAL A 126 -15.26 0.33 -1.80
CA VAL A 126 -16.18 1.26 -2.46
C VAL A 126 -15.51 1.92 -3.66
N GLN A 127 -14.26 2.38 -3.52
CA GLN A 127 -13.53 2.99 -4.62
C GLN A 127 -13.25 2.00 -5.76
N GLY A 128 -12.92 0.75 -5.42
CA GLY A 128 -12.73 -0.31 -6.41
C GLY A 128 -14.00 -0.62 -7.19
N ILE A 129 -15.15 -0.67 -6.51
CA ILE A 129 -16.48 -0.82 -7.15
C ILE A 129 -16.77 0.38 -8.06
N LYS A 130 -16.49 1.62 -7.62
CA LYS A 130 -16.66 2.83 -8.45
C LYS A 130 -15.86 2.76 -9.74
N PHE A 131 -14.63 2.22 -9.70
CA PHE A 131 -13.83 2.00 -10.90
C PHE A 131 -14.47 0.97 -11.84
N MET A 132 -14.97 -0.15 -11.32
CA MET A 132 -15.66 -1.14 -12.15
C MET A 132 -16.96 -0.59 -12.77
N LEU A 133 -17.67 0.28 -12.05
CA LEU A 133 -18.91 0.91 -12.52
C LEU A 133 -18.69 2.10 -13.46
N GLY A 134 -17.46 2.61 -13.61
CA GLY A 134 -17.22 3.82 -14.41
C GLY A 134 -17.62 5.13 -13.72
N THR A 135 -17.77 5.15 -12.40
CA THR A 135 -18.34 6.28 -11.64
C THR A 135 -17.33 7.02 -10.77
N SER A 136 -16.04 6.75 -10.94
CA SER A 136 -15.02 7.55 -10.26
C SER A 136 -14.89 8.95 -10.85
N LYS A 137 -14.34 9.88 -10.08
CA LYS A 137 -14.11 11.26 -10.53
C LYS A 137 -13.30 11.34 -11.83
N LEU A 138 -12.28 10.50 -11.98
CA LEU A 138 -11.47 10.43 -13.20
C LEU A 138 -12.30 10.02 -14.42
N GLN A 139 -13.07 8.93 -14.28
CA GLN A 139 -13.94 8.39 -15.34
C GLN A 139 -15.06 9.37 -15.72
N MET A 140 -15.67 10.03 -14.73
CA MET A 140 -16.69 11.07 -14.96
C MET A 140 -16.12 12.29 -15.70
N LEU A 141 -14.90 12.72 -15.36
CA LEU A 141 -14.24 13.84 -16.04
C LEU A 141 -13.87 13.49 -17.49
N GLN A 142 -13.50 12.24 -17.75
CA GLN A 142 -13.17 11.75 -19.09
C GLN A 142 -14.40 11.29 -19.89
N GLN A 143 -15.60 11.34 -19.28
CA GLN A 143 -16.86 10.87 -19.88
C GLN A 143 -16.77 9.45 -20.45
N SER A 144 -16.00 8.58 -19.79
CA SER A 144 -15.74 7.20 -20.21
C SER A 144 -15.62 6.30 -18.99
N ALA A 145 -16.29 5.15 -19.04
CA ALA A 145 -16.20 4.12 -18.01
C ALA A 145 -14.84 3.42 -18.00
N GLU A 146 -14.19 3.24 -19.15
CA GLU A 146 -12.83 2.73 -19.26
C GLU A 146 -11.98 3.64 -20.15
N PRO A 147 -11.44 4.76 -19.60
CA PRO A 147 -10.80 5.80 -20.39
C PRO A 147 -9.55 5.38 -21.17
N PHE A 148 -9.03 4.19 -20.86
CA PHE A 148 -7.83 3.64 -21.47
C PHE A 148 -8.12 2.52 -22.47
N LEU A 149 -9.38 2.08 -22.59
CA LEU A 149 -9.81 1.08 -23.57
C LEU A 149 -10.54 1.73 -24.74
N VAL A 150 -10.45 1.11 -25.91
CA VAL A 150 -11.18 1.56 -27.12
C VAL A 150 -12.68 1.30 -26.99
N LEU A 151 -13.05 0.21 -26.30
CA LEU A 151 -14.44 -0.16 -26.04
C LEU A 151 -14.83 0.30 -24.64
N ASP A 152 -15.87 1.12 -24.54
CA ASP A 152 -16.34 1.66 -23.26
C ASP A 152 -17.48 0.82 -22.64
N GLY A 153 -18.26 0.11 -23.48
CA GLY A 153 -19.40 -0.68 -23.04
C GLY A 153 -20.00 -1.57 -24.12
N ILE A 154 -20.88 -2.49 -23.70
CA ILE A 154 -21.71 -3.32 -24.58
C ILE A 154 -23.17 -3.02 -24.26
N GLY A 155 -23.84 -2.27 -25.14
CA GLY A 155 -25.18 -1.76 -24.88
C GLY A 155 -25.19 -0.83 -23.65
N PRO A 156 -26.12 -1.01 -22.68
CA PRO A 156 -26.16 -0.18 -21.47
C PRO A 156 -25.14 -0.59 -20.41
N LEU A 157 -24.41 -1.69 -20.60
CA LEU A 157 -23.50 -2.23 -19.59
C LEU A 157 -22.07 -1.71 -19.80
N PRO A 158 -21.48 -0.99 -18.84
CA PRO A 158 -20.08 -0.60 -18.88
C PRO A 158 -19.17 -1.84 -18.99
N ILE A 159 -18.19 -1.81 -19.89
CA ILE A 159 -17.29 -2.95 -20.11
C ILE A 159 -16.51 -3.28 -18.83
N GLY A 160 -16.24 -2.26 -18.00
CA GLY A 160 -15.56 -2.40 -16.72
C GLY A 160 -16.26 -3.36 -15.75
N ILE A 161 -17.59 -3.51 -15.83
CA ILE A 161 -18.32 -4.50 -15.02
C ILE A 161 -17.97 -5.92 -15.48
N ILE A 162 -17.90 -6.15 -16.79
CA ILE A 162 -17.56 -7.47 -17.35
C ILE A 162 -16.11 -7.82 -17.01
N ILE A 163 -15.17 -6.92 -17.32
CA ILE A 163 -13.74 -7.11 -17.06
C ILE A 163 -13.49 -7.28 -15.56
N GLY A 164 -14.09 -6.42 -14.74
CA GLY A 164 -13.92 -6.48 -13.29
C GLY A 164 -14.55 -7.73 -12.67
N THR A 165 -15.71 -8.19 -13.15
CA THR A 165 -16.31 -9.45 -12.68
C THR A 165 -15.43 -10.64 -13.05
N ALA A 166 -14.96 -10.72 -14.30
CA ALA A 166 -14.06 -11.77 -14.73
C ALA A 166 -12.74 -11.77 -13.94
N GLY A 167 -12.13 -10.59 -13.77
CA GLY A 167 -10.92 -10.42 -12.96
C GLY A 167 -11.13 -10.79 -11.50
N GLY A 168 -12.28 -10.43 -10.92
CA GLY A 168 -12.68 -10.81 -9.56
C GLY A 168 -12.83 -12.32 -9.39
N LEU A 169 -13.51 -12.99 -10.33
CA LEU A 169 -13.64 -14.45 -10.34
C LEU A 169 -12.27 -15.15 -10.45
N ILE A 170 -11.41 -14.68 -11.35
CA ILE A 170 -10.03 -15.19 -11.47
C ILE A 170 -9.27 -15.01 -10.17
N THR A 171 -9.41 -13.84 -9.53
CA THR A 171 -8.78 -13.56 -8.25
C THR A 171 -9.22 -14.57 -7.20
N LEU A 172 -10.54 -14.76 -7.04
CA LEU A 172 -11.15 -15.71 -6.09
C LEU A 172 -10.68 -17.15 -6.32
N LEU A 173 -10.66 -17.61 -7.57
CA LEU A 173 -10.22 -18.96 -7.94
C LEU A 173 -8.73 -19.20 -7.63
N LEU A 174 -7.92 -18.14 -7.53
CA LEU A 174 -6.47 -18.23 -7.34
C LEU A 174 -6.00 -17.82 -5.94
N LEU A 175 -6.90 -17.42 -5.03
CA LEU A 175 -6.52 -16.95 -3.69
C LEU A 175 -5.64 -17.96 -2.93
N ASP A 176 -6.01 -19.23 -3.00
CA ASP A 176 -5.30 -20.31 -2.32
C ASP A 176 -4.15 -20.90 -3.14
N ASN A 177 -3.91 -20.39 -4.35
CA ASN A 177 -2.87 -20.92 -5.21
C ASN A 177 -1.48 -20.61 -4.65
N LYS A 178 -0.71 -21.66 -4.35
CA LYS A 178 0.64 -21.54 -3.76
C LYS A 178 1.71 -21.16 -4.79
N LYS A 179 1.42 -21.25 -6.08
CA LYS A 179 2.41 -21.03 -7.17
C LYS A 179 2.31 -19.66 -7.81
N ILE A 180 1.10 -19.12 -7.95
CA ILE A 180 0.85 -17.88 -8.70
C ILE A 180 0.13 -16.89 -7.77
N PRO A 181 0.73 -15.71 -7.47
CA PRO A 181 0.03 -14.66 -6.76
C PRO A 181 -1.13 -14.13 -7.62
N ALA A 182 -2.36 -14.23 -7.10
CA ALA A 182 -3.56 -13.79 -7.82
C ALA A 182 -3.46 -12.33 -8.33
N GLY A 183 -2.99 -11.41 -7.46
CA GLY A 183 -2.82 -10.01 -7.84
C GLY A 183 -1.84 -9.79 -9.00
N LEU A 184 -0.77 -10.58 -9.10
CA LEU A 184 0.18 -10.49 -10.22
C LEU A 184 -0.46 -10.94 -11.53
N LEU A 185 -1.22 -12.04 -11.51
CA LEU A 185 -1.92 -12.52 -12.70
C LEU A 185 -2.97 -11.51 -13.18
N VAL A 186 -3.71 -10.90 -12.25
CA VAL A 186 -4.72 -9.89 -12.55
C VAL A 186 -4.10 -8.65 -13.17
N VAL A 187 -2.95 -8.17 -12.66
CA VAL A 187 -2.20 -7.07 -13.28
C VAL A 187 -1.70 -7.44 -14.68
N ILE A 188 -1.08 -8.61 -14.86
CA ILE A 188 -0.59 -9.06 -16.17
C ILE A 188 -1.73 -9.22 -17.17
N GLY A 189 -2.87 -9.78 -16.74
CA GLY A 189 -4.07 -9.90 -17.56
C GLY A 189 -4.63 -8.54 -17.95
N GLY A 190 -4.66 -7.58 -17.02
CA GLY A 190 -5.04 -6.19 -17.31
C GLY A 190 -4.11 -5.53 -18.32
N LEU A 191 -2.79 -5.66 -18.16
CA LEU A 191 -1.81 -5.16 -19.12
C LEU A 191 -2.01 -5.79 -20.50
N ALA A 192 -2.25 -7.10 -20.58
CA ALA A 192 -2.51 -7.78 -21.84
C ALA A 192 -3.80 -7.26 -22.51
N LEU A 193 -4.87 -7.03 -21.73
CA LEU A 193 -6.10 -6.42 -22.24
C LEU A 193 -5.86 -5.01 -22.77
N GLY A 194 -5.12 -4.16 -22.05
CA GLY A 194 -4.77 -2.83 -22.53
C GLY A 194 -3.87 -2.84 -23.76
N LEU A 195 -2.96 -3.81 -23.88
CA LEU A 195 -2.14 -3.95 -25.09
C LEU A 195 -2.96 -4.40 -26.31
N LEU A 196 -4.00 -5.21 -26.12
CA LEU A 196 -4.83 -5.71 -27.22
C LEU A 196 -5.96 -4.75 -27.60
N PHE A 197 -6.56 -4.08 -26.61
CA PHE A 197 -7.80 -3.31 -26.76
C PHE A 197 -7.70 -1.87 -26.23
N GLY A 198 -6.52 -1.42 -25.81
CA GLY A 198 -6.29 -0.07 -25.29
C GLY A 198 -6.01 0.97 -26.35
N ASN A 199 -6.03 2.24 -25.96
CA ASN A 199 -5.57 3.34 -26.83
C ASN A 199 -4.03 3.41 -26.82
N HIS A 200 -3.40 2.99 -27.93
CA HIS A 200 -1.93 2.94 -28.07
C HIS A 200 -1.26 4.30 -28.26
N GLU A 201 -2.00 5.42 -28.32
CA GLU A 201 -1.40 6.76 -28.41
C GLU A 201 -0.38 7.04 -27.31
N SER A 202 -0.62 6.52 -26.11
CA SER A 202 0.28 6.66 -24.96
C SER A 202 1.57 5.83 -25.09
N LEU A 203 1.55 4.75 -25.88
CA LEU A 203 2.68 3.85 -26.11
C LEU A 203 3.58 4.33 -27.25
N ASN A 204 2.99 4.93 -28.29
CA ASN A 204 3.73 5.47 -29.43
C ASN A 204 4.68 6.61 -29.04
N ASN A 205 4.45 7.23 -27.88
CA ASN A 205 5.24 8.34 -27.36
C ASN A 205 6.28 7.93 -26.31
N ILE A 206 6.46 6.63 -26.03
CA ILE A 206 7.46 6.16 -25.09
C ILE A 206 8.86 6.48 -25.61
N LYS A 207 9.63 7.24 -24.82
CA LYS A 207 11.04 7.54 -25.11
C LYS A 207 11.91 7.00 -24.00
N PRO A 208 12.59 5.86 -24.19
CA PRO A 208 13.59 5.40 -23.23
C PRO A 208 14.69 6.47 -23.08
N GLY A 209 15.10 6.74 -21.85
CA GLY A 209 16.07 7.79 -21.54
C GLY A 209 16.41 7.78 -20.05
N LEU A 210 17.31 8.65 -19.61
CA LEU A 210 17.62 8.76 -18.18
C LEU A 210 16.74 9.82 -17.53
N TYR A 211 15.78 9.38 -16.72
CA TYR A 211 14.83 10.23 -16.01
C TYR A 211 15.15 10.25 -14.52
N LEU A 212 15.57 11.41 -14.03
CA LEU A 212 15.76 11.65 -12.60
C LEU A 212 14.48 12.26 -12.01
N PRO A 213 14.08 11.89 -10.78
CA PRO A 213 12.95 12.53 -10.13
C PRO A 213 13.28 14.00 -9.85
N ARG A 214 12.26 14.86 -9.92
CA ARG A 214 12.40 16.23 -9.44
C ARG A 214 12.40 16.24 -7.91
N PHE A 215 13.24 17.07 -7.32
CA PHE A 215 13.19 17.33 -5.88
C PHE A 215 11.94 18.14 -5.54
N LEU A 216 11.17 17.69 -4.54
CA LEU A 216 9.89 18.25 -4.12
C LEU A 216 8.96 18.58 -5.29
N PRO A 217 8.52 17.58 -6.10
CA PRO A 217 7.76 17.81 -7.32
C PRO A 217 6.39 18.46 -7.07
N PHE A 218 5.89 18.40 -5.83
CA PHE A 218 4.61 18.98 -5.40
C PHE A 218 4.78 20.23 -4.52
N GLY A 219 6.00 20.77 -4.44
CA GLY A 219 6.35 21.85 -3.52
C GLY A 219 6.45 21.39 -2.06
N TRP A 220 6.75 22.35 -1.17
CA TRP A 220 6.76 22.11 0.26
C TRP A 220 5.31 22.09 0.79
N PRO A 221 4.90 21.08 1.59
CA PRO A 221 3.53 21.03 2.11
C PRO A 221 3.18 22.24 2.99
N THR A 222 1.94 22.69 2.89
CA THR A 222 1.44 23.81 3.70
C THR A 222 1.20 23.40 5.15
N LYS A 223 1.01 24.37 6.05
CA LYS A 223 0.61 24.09 7.44
C LYS A 223 -0.68 23.27 7.50
N THR A 224 -1.64 23.57 6.63
CA THR A 224 -2.90 22.83 6.54
C THR A 224 -2.68 21.38 6.11
N ASP A 225 -1.78 21.15 5.15
CA ASP A 225 -1.41 19.78 4.72
C ASP A 225 -0.82 18.98 5.88
N PHE A 226 0.11 19.58 6.65
CA PHE A 226 0.69 18.94 7.83
C PHE A 226 -0.33 18.63 8.91
N THR A 227 -1.21 19.58 9.25
CA THR A 227 -2.25 19.36 10.26
C THR A 227 -3.22 18.25 9.83
N PHE A 228 -3.66 18.27 8.59
CA PHE A 228 -4.53 17.22 8.06
C PHE A 228 -3.83 15.86 8.05
N ALA A 229 -2.61 15.79 7.51
CA ALA A 229 -1.83 14.56 7.45
C ALA A 229 -1.56 13.99 8.85
N LEU A 230 -1.24 14.84 9.83
CA LEU A 230 -1.02 14.40 11.20
C LEU A 230 -2.27 13.72 11.78
N LEU A 231 -3.42 14.41 11.70
CA LEU A 231 -4.65 13.98 12.37
C LEU A 231 -5.36 12.84 11.64
N ALA A 232 -5.48 12.92 10.30
CA ALA A 232 -6.26 11.98 9.51
C ALA A 232 -5.47 10.74 9.07
N LEU A 233 -4.15 10.86 8.92
CA LEU A 233 -3.32 9.80 8.34
C LEU A 233 -2.32 9.23 9.35
N VAL A 234 -1.46 10.07 9.89
CA VAL A 234 -0.28 9.64 10.66
C VAL A 234 -0.69 9.06 12.01
N LEU A 235 -1.56 9.74 12.77
CA LEU A 235 -2.04 9.25 14.07
C LEU A 235 -2.70 7.86 13.96
N PRO A 236 -3.66 7.61 13.02
CA PRO A 236 -4.20 6.27 12.83
C PRO A 236 -3.21 5.25 12.25
N GLN A 237 -2.20 5.69 11.49
CA GLN A 237 -1.20 4.81 10.85
C GLN A 237 -0.13 4.31 11.83
N ILE A 238 0.23 5.08 12.87
CA ILE A 238 1.29 4.71 13.82
C ILE A 238 1.03 3.33 14.48
N PRO A 239 -0.14 3.06 15.09
CA PRO A 239 -0.39 1.78 15.77
C PRO A 239 -0.29 0.58 14.83
N MET A 240 -0.81 0.75 13.61
CA MET A 240 -0.77 -0.29 12.59
C MET A 240 0.67 -0.55 12.12
N THR A 241 1.46 0.51 11.97
CA THR A 241 2.87 0.40 11.57
C THR A 241 3.68 -0.29 12.66
N LEU A 242 3.54 0.12 13.92
CA LEU A 242 4.26 -0.52 15.03
C LEU A 242 3.84 -1.99 15.19
N GLY A 243 2.55 -2.30 15.12
CA GLY A 243 2.08 -3.68 15.23
C GLY A 243 2.54 -4.59 14.09
N ASN A 244 2.29 -4.19 12.84
CA ASN A 244 2.49 -5.07 11.67
C ASN A 244 3.86 -4.92 11.00
N ALA A 245 4.42 -3.71 10.95
CA ALA A 245 5.65 -3.39 10.21
C ALA A 245 6.89 -3.34 11.11
N VAL A 246 6.72 -3.33 12.43
CA VAL A 246 7.83 -3.35 13.40
C VAL A 246 7.83 -4.65 14.19
N ILE A 247 6.80 -4.89 15.02
CA ILE A 247 6.76 -6.03 15.94
C ILE A 247 6.56 -7.34 15.18
N ALA A 248 5.41 -7.51 14.52
CA ALA A 248 5.10 -8.76 13.81
C ALA A 248 6.08 -9.05 12.67
N TYR A 249 6.62 -8.01 12.02
CA TYR A 249 7.63 -8.16 10.98
C TYR A 249 8.95 -8.72 11.54
N ALA A 250 9.46 -8.16 12.65
CA ALA A 250 10.69 -8.63 13.26
C ALA A 250 10.54 -10.02 13.87
N ASP A 251 9.41 -10.30 14.53
CA ASP A 251 9.11 -11.62 15.09
C ASP A 251 9.03 -12.68 13.99
N LEU A 252 8.26 -12.41 12.93
CA LEU A 252 8.16 -13.34 11.79
C LEU A 252 9.51 -13.54 11.10
N SER A 253 10.32 -12.48 10.99
CA SER A 253 11.67 -12.59 10.44
C SER A 253 12.56 -13.50 11.28
N LYS A 254 12.42 -13.47 12.61
CA LYS A 254 13.13 -14.36 13.52
C LYS A 254 12.66 -15.81 13.36
N ASP A 255 11.36 -16.03 13.21
CA ASP A 255 10.79 -17.36 13.01
C ASP A 255 11.27 -17.99 11.68
N TYR A 256 11.35 -17.20 10.61
CA TYR A 256 11.77 -17.70 9.30
C TYR A 256 13.28 -17.84 9.11
N PHE A 257 14.08 -16.93 9.67
CA PHE A 257 15.51 -16.85 9.35
C PHE A 257 16.44 -17.05 10.56
N GLY A 258 15.88 -17.19 11.77
CA GLY A 258 16.62 -17.50 12.99
C GLY A 258 17.75 -16.49 13.24
N ARG A 259 19.00 -16.98 13.30
CA ARG A 259 20.18 -16.12 13.54
C ARG A 259 20.46 -15.13 12.40
N GLN A 260 19.98 -15.38 11.18
CA GLN A 260 20.26 -14.52 10.02
C GLN A 260 19.49 -13.20 10.08
N SER A 261 18.35 -13.14 10.78
CA SER A 261 17.58 -11.92 10.98
C SER A 261 18.06 -11.08 12.17
N GLY A 262 19.26 -11.31 12.71
CA GLY A 262 19.74 -10.62 13.92
C GLY A 262 19.77 -9.09 13.84
N LYS A 263 19.77 -8.52 12.61
CA LYS A 263 19.68 -7.07 12.38
C LYS A 263 18.24 -6.55 12.30
N VAL A 264 17.25 -7.42 12.14
CA VAL A 264 15.82 -7.07 12.05
C VAL A 264 15.28 -6.85 13.47
N THR A 265 15.66 -5.72 14.06
CA THR A 265 15.21 -5.30 15.39
C THR A 265 14.12 -4.25 15.29
N TYR A 266 13.34 -4.07 16.36
CA TYR A 266 12.29 -3.04 16.35
C TYR A 266 12.84 -1.62 16.10
N PRO A 267 13.95 -1.17 16.75
CA PRO A 267 14.56 0.11 16.43
C PRO A 267 15.03 0.22 14.99
N ALA A 268 15.69 -0.83 14.46
CA ALA A 268 16.18 -0.83 13.09
C ALA A 268 15.04 -0.69 12.09
N ALA A 269 13.94 -1.45 12.27
CA ALA A 269 12.76 -1.37 11.40
C ALA A 269 12.17 0.05 11.39
N CYS A 270 12.05 0.70 12.56
CA CYS A 270 11.61 2.09 12.64
C CYS A 270 12.58 3.05 11.92
N ILE A 271 13.88 2.91 12.13
CA ILE A 271 14.88 3.81 11.54
C ILE A 271 14.93 3.67 10.01
N THR A 272 14.98 2.44 9.48
CA THR A 272 15.04 2.23 8.03
C THR A 272 13.78 2.71 7.33
N MET A 273 12.60 2.44 7.90
CA MET A 273 11.35 3.01 7.40
C MET A 273 11.34 4.54 7.51
N GLY A 274 11.80 5.10 8.63
CA GLY A 274 11.87 6.54 8.84
C GLY A 274 12.69 7.25 7.76
N MET A 275 13.91 6.76 7.52
CA MET A 275 14.80 7.27 6.46
C MET A 275 14.18 7.12 5.06
N ALA A 276 13.58 5.96 4.76
CA ALA A 276 12.96 5.71 3.47
C ALA A 276 11.76 6.64 3.21
N ASN A 277 10.93 6.90 4.21
CA ASN A 277 9.77 7.79 4.07
C ASN A 277 10.19 9.25 3.88
N LEU A 278 11.23 9.71 4.58
CA LEU A 278 11.82 11.03 4.33
C LEU A 278 12.32 11.14 2.88
N LEU A 279 13.14 10.18 2.43
CA LEU A 279 13.65 10.15 1.06
C LEU A 279 12.52 10.16 0.05
N SER A 280 11.52 9.28 0.22
CA SER A 280 10.38 9.18 -0.70
C SER A 280 9.62 10.50 -0.82
N SER A 281 9.45 11.22 0.28
CA SER A 281 8.72 12.50 0.30
C SER A 281 9.45 13.60 -0.48
N PHE A 282 10.77 13.61 -0.45
CA PHE A 282 11.58 14.57 -1.22
C PHE A 282 11.58 14.32 -2.72
N ILE A 283 11.24 13.12 -3.18
CA ILE A 283 11.25 12.78 -4.61
C ILE A 283 9.86 12.47 -5.18
N GLY A 284 8.79 12.71 -4.41
CA GLY A 284 7.40 12.51 -4.85
C GLY A 284 6.95 11.05 -4.87
N GLY A 285 7.58 10.21 -4.05
CA GLY A 285 7.19 8.82 -3.84
C GLY A 285 6.08 8.64 -2.81
N MET A 286 5.75 7.38 -2.54
CA MET A 286 4.69 7.02 -1.59
C MET A 286 5.26 6.61 -0.22
N PRO A 287 4.56 6.93 0.88
CA PRO A 287 4.91 6.42 2.19
C PRO A 287 4.90 4.89 2.22
N SER A 288 6.01 4.31 2.65
CA SER A 288 6.28 2.87 2.56
C SER A 288 6.75 2.31 3.90
N CYS A 289 6.38 1.08 4.19
CA CYS A 289 6.76 0.36 5.39
C CYS A 289 7.26 -1.04 5.05
N HIS A 290 7.87 -1.69 6.04
CA HIS A 290 7.99 -3.14 6.05
C HIS A 290 6.62 -3.76 6.39
N GLY A 291 6.50 -5.08 6.37
CA GLY A 291 5.23 -5.69 6.73
C GLY A 291 5.34 -7.20 6.86
N ALA A 292 4.83 -7.75 7.96
CA ALA A 292 4.82 -9.19 8.19
C ALA A 292 4.15 -9.96 7.02
N GLY A 293 3.02 -9.44 6.51
CA GLY A 293 2.33 -10.04 5.36
C GLY A 293 3.16 -10.06 4.07
N GLY A 294 3.91 -8.98 3.79
CA GLY A 294 4.84 -8.95 2.65
C GLY A 294 5.97 -9.97 2.82
N LEU A 295 6.55 -10.03 4.02
CA LEU A 295 7.62 -10.97 4.33
C LEU A 295 7.16 -12.43 4.18
N ALA A 296 5.95 -12.73 4.68
CA ALA A 296 5.29 -14.01 4.48
C ALA A 296 5.12 -14.35 3.00
N ALA A 297 4.79 -13.36 2.15
CA ALA A 297 4.68 -13.56 0.71
C ALA A 297 6.05 -13.84 0.07
N HIS A 298 7.08 -13.03 0.33
CA HIS A 298 8.45 -13.28 -0.13
C HIS A 298 8.92 -14.70 0.25
N TYR A 299 8.69 -15.09 1.51
CA TYR A 299 9.05 -16.41 2.01
C TYR A 299 8.24 -17.54 1.36
N ARG A 300 6.92 -17.37 1.22
CA ARG A 300 6.02 -18.34 0.56
C ARG A 300 6.45 -18.62 -0.88
N PHE A 301 6.91 -17.61 -1.61
CA PHE A 301 7.35 -17.73 -3.01
C PHE A 301 8.84 -18.08 -3.18
N GLY A 302 9.55 -18.34 -2.08
CA GLY A 302 10.87 -18.98 -2.11
C GLY A 302 12.07 -18.07 -1.84
N ALA A 303 11.88 -16.76 -1.59
CA ALA A 303 12.98 -15.88 -1.20
C ALA A 303 13.54 -16.29 0.16
N ARG A 304 14.87 -16.36 0.28
CA ARG A 304 15.55 -16.75 1.52
C ARG A 304 16.71 -15.85 1.89
N THR A 305 17.15 -14.98 0.98
CA THR A 305 18.31 -14.10 1.18
C THR A 305 17.97 -12.68 0.74
N GLY A 306 18.81 -11.70 1.09
CA GLY A 306 18.66 -10.34 0.57
C GLY A 306 18.75 -10.24 -0.97
N GLY A 307 19.09 -11.32 -1.67
CA GLY A 307 19.11 -11.35 -3.14
C GLY A 307 17.76 -11.05 -3.79
N SER A 308 16.65 -11.46 -3.18
CA SER A 308 15.31 -11.11 -3.68
C SER A 308 15.08 -9.60 -3.70
N ASN A 309 15.52 -8.88 -2.66
CA ASN A 309 15.46 -7.43 -2.58
C ASN A 309 16.26 -6.75 -3.69
N PHE A 310 17.44 -7.27 -4.03
CA PHE A 310 18.23 -6.73 -5.13
C PHE A 310 17.52 -6.89 -6.47
N ILE A 311 16.91 -8.05 -6.71
CA ILE A 311 16.18 -8.33 -7.95
C ILE A 311 15.04 -7.33 -8.12
N ILE A 312 14.12 -7.26 -7.15
CA ILE A 312 12.96 -6.37 -7.28
C ILE A 312 13.34 -4.89 -7.22
N GLY A 313 14.33 -4.55 -6.38
CA GLY A 313 14.84 -3.20 -6.26
C GLY A 313 15.44 -2.69 -7.57
N LEU A 314 16.24 -3.53 -8.24
CA LEU A 314 16.81 -3.21 -9.55
C LEU A 314 15.72 -3.06 -10.61
N ILE A 315 14.71 -3.95 -10.64
CA ILE A 315 13.58 -3.84 -11.58
C ILE A 315 12.90 -2.47 -11.43
N PHE A 316 12.59 -2.03 -10.21
CA PHE A 316 11.95 -0.74 -9.99
C PHE A 316 12.85 0.46 -10.28
N ILE A 317 14.14 0.38 -9.96
CA ILE A 317 15.12 1.44 -10.30
C ILE A 317 15.23 1.57 -11.82
N LEU A 318 15.38 0.45 -12.54
CA LEU A 318 15.48 0.45 -13.99
C LEU A 318 14.19 0.99 -14.63
N LEU A 319 13.03 0.56 -14.14
CA LEU A 319 11.73 1.09 -14.59
C LEU A 319 11.66 2.61 -14.38
N ALA A 320 11.99 3.09 -13.18
CA ALA A 320 11.93 4.50 -12.85
C ALA A 320 12.92 5.35 -13.67
N LEU A 321 14.17 4.91 -13.80
CA LEU A 321 15.22 5.67 -14.45
C LEU A 321 15.14 5.61 -15.97
N PHE A 322 14.82 4.46 -16.57
CA PHE A 322 14.82 4.30 -18.04
C PHE A 322 13.50 4.70 -18.69
N LEU A 323 12.38 4.53 -17.99
CA LEU A 323 11.05 4.82 -18.51
C LEU A 323 10.49 6.13 -17.93
N GLY A 324 10.87 6.49 -16.70
CA GLY A 324 10.57 7.82 -16.16
C GLY A 324 9.07 8.11 -16.11
N PRO A 325 8.62 9.29 -16.57
CA PRO A 325 7.21 9.64 -16.69
C PRO A 325 6.42 8.67 -17.57
N TYR A 326 7.05 8.03 -18.55
CA TYR A 326 6.40 7.04 -19.44
C TYR A 326 6.06 5.73 -18.72
N THR A 327 6.50 5.54 -17.47
CA THR A 327 5.96 4.47 -16.62
C THR A 327 4.45 4.64 -16.44
N LEU A 328 3.96 5.88 -16.46
CA LEU A 328 2.53 6.16 -16.48
C LEU A 328 1.84 5.58 -17.71
N SER A 329 2.48 5.58 -18.89
CA SER A 329 1.91 4.96 -20.10
C SER A 329 1.68 3.46 -19.89
N ALA A 330 2.62 2.75 -19.24
CA ALA A 330 2.44 1.34 -18.90
C ALA A 330 1.34 1.13 -17.84
N VAL A 331 1.23 2.05 -16.87
CA VAL A 331 0.15 2.02 -15.87
C VAL A 331 -1.22 2.27 -16.51
N ASN A 332 -1.31 3.19 -17.47
CA ASN A 332 -2.53 3.49 -18.21
C ASN A 332 -3.01 2.32 -19.08
N LEU A 333 -2.17 1.32 -19.38
CA LEU A 333 -2.64 0.09 -20.02
C LEU A 333 -3.52 -0.75 -19.11
N ILE A 334 -3.47 -0.57 -17.79
CA ILE A 334 -4.27 -1.36 -16.87
C ILE A 334 -5.68 -0.76 -16.83
N PRO A 335 -6.73 -1.52 -17.24
CA PRO A 335 -8.10 -1.04 -17.16
C PRO A 335 -8.45 -0.63 -15.73
N MET A 336 -9.27 0.40 -15.60
CA MET A 336 -9.71 0.91 -14.30
C MET A 336 -10.47 -0.17 -13.52
N SER A 337 -11.24 -1.01 -14.20
CA SER A 337 -11.89 -2.19 -13.59
C SER A 337 -10.91 -3.20 -12.99
N ILE A 338 -9.76 -3.44 -13.63
CA ILE A 338 -8.71 -4.32 -13.09
C ILE A 338 -8.09 -3.70 -11.83
N LEU A 339 -7.78 -2.40 -11.87
CA LEU A 339 -7.39 -1.68 -10.66
C LEU A 339 -8.49 -1.77 -9.59
N GLY A 340 -9.75 -1.70 -9.98
CA GLY A 340 -10.92 -1.84 -9.12
C GLY A 340 -10.96 -3.18 -8.39
N VAL A 341 -10.74 -4.29 -9.10
CA VAL A 341 -10.62 -5.64 -8.52
C VAL A 341 -9.48 -5.70 -7.50
N LEU A 342 -8.33 -5.14 -7.84
CA LEU A 342 -7.17 -5.13 -6.96
C LEU A 342 -7.43 -4.33 -5.67
N LEU A 343 -8.08 -3.16 -5.79
CA LEU A 343 -8.46 -2.35 -4.63
C LEU A 343 -9.56 -3.01 -3.80
N LEU A 344 -10.54 -3.67 -4.44
CA LEU A 344 -11.57 -4.45 -3.76
C LEU A 344 -10.95 -5.55 -2.91
N PHE A 345 -9.99 -6.28 -3.46
CA PHE A 345 -9.31 -7.34 -2.73
C PHE A 345 -8.40 -6.80 -1.62
N ALA A 346 -7.60 -5.77 -1.89
CA ALA A 346 -6.75 -5.12 -0.88
C ALA A 346 -7.60 -4.54 0.27
N GLY A 347 -8.74 -3.94 -0.05
CA GLY A 347 -9.71 -3.43 0.92
C GLY A 347 -10.37 -4.56 1.74
N SER A 348 -10.72 -5.67 1.08
CA SER A 348 -11.27 -6.86 1.75
C SER A 348 -10.29 -7.46 2.75
N GLN A 349 -9.01 -7.62 2.35
CA GLN A 349 -7.96 -8.11 3.25
C GLN A 349 -7.79 -7.21 4.48
N LEU A 350 -7.94 -5.89 4.31
CA LEU A 350 -7.86 -4.95 5.42
C LEU A 350 -9.10 -5.05 6.32
N GLY A 351 -10.30 -5.16 5.73
CA GLY A 351 -11.55 -5.35 6.47
C GLY A 351 -11.61 -6.66 7.26
N LEU A 352 -11.10 -7.76 6.70
CA LEU A 352 -11.10 -9.08 7.36
C LEU A 352 -10.22 -9.16 8.60
N THR A 353 -9.40 -8.15 8.89
CA THR A 353 -8.60 -8.11 10.13
C THR A 353 -9.45 -8.07 11.39
N ILE A 354 -10.75 -7.78 11.30
CA ILE A 354 -11.71 -7.81 12.42
C ILE A 354 -11.96 -9.21 13.00
N ILE A 355 -11.57 -10.28 12.30
CA ILE A 355 -11.83 -11.68 12.70
C ILE A 355 -11.24 -12.02 14.07
N ASP A 356 -10.24 -11.26 14.53
CA ASP A 356 -9.57 -11.51 15.79
C ASP A 356 -10.16 -10.72 16.99
N LEU A 357 -11.32 -10.08 16.80
CA LEU A 357 -12.12 -9.48 17.87
C LEU A 357 -13.07 -10.51 18.48
N GLN A 358 -13.34 -10.40 19.77
CA GLN A 358 -14.14 -11.41 20.50
C GLN A 358 -15.31 -10.80 21.29
N GLY A 359 -15.26 -9.51 21.64
CA GLY A 359 -16.26 -8.87 22.50
C GLY A 359 -17.26 -7.94 21.80
N ARG A 360 -18.50 -7.88 22.32
CA ARG A 360 -19.55 -6.93 21.86
C ARG A 360 -19.08 -5.48 21.89
N ASN A 361 -18.37 -5.08 22.95
CA ASN A 361 -17.78 -3.74 23.07
C ASN A 361 -16.80 -3.44 21.93
N GLU A 362 -15.99 -4.42 21.51
CA GLU A 362 -15.04 -4.24 20.41
C GLU A 362 -15.77 -4.06 19.08
N TYR A 363 -16.82 -4.85 18.83
CA TYR A 363 -17.68 -4.70 17.65
C TYR A 363 -18.39 -3.35 17.62
N PHE A 364 -18.85 -2.85 18.77
CA PHE A 364 -19.46 -1.52 18.85
C PHE A 364 -18.45 -0.42 18.50
N VAL A 365 -17.22 -0.47 19.03
CA VAL A 365 -16.16 0.49 18.74
C VAL A 365 -15.86 0.54 17.24
N ILE A 366 -15.69 -0.61 16.57
CA ILE A 366 -15.38 -0.61 15.13
C ILE A 366 -16.53 -0.05 14.30
N LEU A 367 -17.79 -0.31 14.67
CA LEU A 367 -18.97 0.21 13.96
C LEU A 367 -19.10 1.72 14.12
N VAL A 368 -18.81 2.25 15.31
CA VAL A 368 -18.77 3.70 15.55
C VAL A 368 -17.67 4.36 14.70
N ILE A 369 -16.46 3.78 14.69
CA ILE A 369 -15.35 4.30 13.87
C ILE A 369 -15.73 4.28 12.39
N LEU A 370 -16.31 3.18 11.89
CA LEU A 370 -16.77 3.05 10.51
C LEU A 370 -17.84 4.09 10.17
N GLY A 371 -18.89 4.19 10.98
CA GLY A 371 -19.99 5.13 10.77
C GLY A 371 -19.51 6.58 10.71
N ILE A 372 -18.69 7.00 11.66
CA ILE A 372 -18.11 8.36 11.69
C ILE A 372 -17.18 8.59 10.50
N THR A 373 -16.37 7.59 10.13
CA THR A 373 -15.45 7.73 8.99
C THR A 373 -16.20 7.93 7.68
N LEU A 374 -17.29 7.18 7.47
CA LEU A 374 -18.13 7.29 6.27
C LEU A 374 -18.95 8.59 6.25
N ALA A 375 -19.41 9.07 7.40
CA ALA A 375 -20.19 10.29 7.50
C ALA A 375 -19.36 11.58 7.53
N SER A 376 -18.10 11.50 7.97
CA SER A 376 -17.22 12.64 8.15
C SER A 376 -15.81 12.35 7.62
N ASN A 377 -14.89 11.89 8.47
CA ASN A 377 -13.52 11.59 8.09
C ASN A 377 -12.86 10.62 9.08
N LEU A 378 -11.72 10.05 8.67
CA LEU A 378 -11.03 9.05 9.46
C LEU A 378 -10.44 9.60 10.77
N ALA A 379 -10.03 10.88 10.80
CA ALA A 379 -9.49 11.49 12.02
C ALA A 379 -10.55 11.51 13.14
N ALA A 380 -11.76 11.99 12.81
CA ALA A 380 -12.88 12.02 13.73
C ALA A 380 -13.26 10.60 14.19
N GLY A 381 -13.32 9.65 13.25
CA GLY A 381 -13.58 8.24 13.57
C GLY A 381 -12.56 7.68 14.55
N PHE A 382 -11.26 7.89 14.29
CA PHE A 382 -10.19 7.43 15.17
C PHE A 382 -10.24 8.05 16.57
N ILE A 383 -10.37 9.39 16.67
CA ILE A 383 -10.37 10.10 17.96
C ILE A 383 -11.57 9.66 18.81
N VAL A 384 -12.78 9.64 18.23
CA VAL A 384 -13.98 9.19 18.94
C VAL A 384 -13.87 7.71 19.28
N GLY A 385 -13.34 6.88 18.39
CA GLY A 385 -13.12 5.46 18.63
C GLY A 385 -12.22 5.18 19.83
N VAL A 386 -11.11 5.92 19.98
CA VAL A 386 -10.25 5.85 21.16
C VAL A 386 -11.01 6.20 22.43
N ALA A 387 -11.76 7.31 22.42
CA ALA A 387 -12.55 7.72 23.58
C ALA A 387 -13.60 6.68 23.97
N VAL A 388 -14.38 6.18 23.00
CA VAL A 388 -15.41 5.16 23.21
C VAL A 388 -14.80 3.86 23.73
N ALA A 389 -13.67 3.41 23.16
CA ALA A 389 -13.01 2.18 23.59
C ALA A 389 -12.53 2.26 25.05
N HIS A 390 -12.03 3.41 25.50
CA HIS A 390 -11.67 3.60 26.90
C HIS A 390 -12.89 3.67 27.82
N ILE A 391 -13.96 4.35 27.41
CA ILE A 391 -15.21 4.42 28.21
C ILE A 391 -15.80 3.01 28.41
N LEU A 392 -15.85 2.18 27.36
CA LEU A 392 -16.39 0.82 27.42
C LEU A 392 -15.49 -0.18 28.17
N SER A 393 -14.24 0.20 28.46
CA SER A 393 -13.37 -0.60 29.33
C SER A 393 -13.74 -0.49 30.81
N ILE A 394 -14.53 0.53 31.18
CA ILE A 394 -15.04 0.74 32.55
C ILE A 394 -16.27 -0.15 32.77
N GLU A 395 -16.29 -0.94 33.84
CA GLU A 395 -17.32 -1.98 34.08
C GLU A 395 -18.76 -1.49 34.02
N ARG A 396 -19.00 -0.22 34.39
CA ARG A 396 -20.32 0.41 34.43
C ARG A 396 -20.95 0.64 33.05
N PHE A 397 -20.16 0.63 31.98
CA PHE A 397 -20.60 0.98 30.62
C PHE A 397 -20.45 -0.17 29.63
N LYS A 398 -20.19 -1.41 30.09
CA LYS A 398 -20.13 -2.58 29.20
C LYS A 398 -21.49 -2.78 28.53
N VAL A 399 -21.48 -2.81 27.19
CA VAL A 399 -22.66 -2.99 26.32
C VAL A 399 -22.92 -4.46 26.10
#